data_AF-A0A7R8UWM8-F1
#
_entry.id   AF-A0A7R8UWM8-F1
#
_cell.length_a   1.000
_cell.length_b   1.000
_cell.length_c   1.000
_cell.angle_alpha   90.00
_cell.angle_beta   90.00
_cell.angle_gamma   90.00
#
_symmetry.space_group_name_H-M   'P 1'
#
loop_
_entity.id
_entity.type
_entity.pdbx_description
1 polymer ?
#
loop_
_entity_poly.entity_id
_entity_poly.type
_entity_poly.pdbx_seq_one_letter_code
_entity_poly.pdbx_strand_id
1 'polypeptide(L)'
;MDVLASHSVLLNKIYKNETMPTEVSTVFPIKTVEELEKLNNGISEEDIPFYVATVKMKIKAGGLIKNFSKLISEDICLKYNYNGTHGKLPFCQYLKINGYFEGAVGDENYTSLIKQAFKRAKNNFFKKECLKRK
;
A
#
# COMPACT_ATOMS: atom_id res chain seq x y z
N MET A 1 32.63 23.17 16.23
CA MET A 1 32.39 22.19 15.15
C MET A 1 31.03 21.51 15.27
N ASP A 2 30.47 21.32 16.47
CA ASP A 2 29.15 20.65 16.67
C ASP A 2 27.94 21.33 16.03
N VAL A 3 27.93 22.67 15.94
CA VAL A 3 26.80 23.41 15.36
C VAL A 3 26.67 23.16 13.86
N LEU A 4 27.80 23.04 13.14
CA LEU A 4 27.79 22.78 11.69
C LEU A 4 27.31 21.35 11.39
N ALA A 5 27.73 20.37 12.19
CA ALA A 5 27.26 18.99 12.09
C ALA A 5 25.76 18.87 12.42
N SER A 6 25.29 19.61 13.42
CA SER A 6 23.85 19.65 13.76
C SER A 6 23.02 20.26 12.62
N HIS A 7 23.51 21.32 11.97
CA HIS A 7 22.82 21.91 10.82
C HIS A 7 22.79 20.99 9.60
N SER A 8 23.86 20.27 9.29
CA SER A 8 23.87 19.35 8.15
C SER A 8 22.91 18.17 8.35
N VAL A 9 22.81 17.64 9.58
CA VAL A 9 21.84 16.61 9.94
C VAL A 9 20.40 17.13 9.81
N LEU A 10 20.12 18.34 10.30
CA LEU A 10 18.79 18.96 10.17
C LEU A 10 18.39 19.20 8.71
N LEU A 11 19.31 19.72 7.89
CA LEU A 11 19.05 19.94 6.47
C LEU A 11 18.76 18.64 5.73
N ASN A 12 19.52 17.57 6.00
CA ASN A 12 19.25 16.25 5.42
C ASN A 12 17.88 15.70 5.86
N LYS A 13 17.48 15.95 7.11
CA LYS A 13 16.15 15.54 7.60
C LYS A 13 15.02 16.31 6.91
N ILE A 14 15.18 17.61 6.70
CA ILE A 14 14.20 18.44 5.97
C ILE A 14 14.10 17.96 4.52
N TYR A 15 15.25 17.78 3.85
CA TYR A 15 15.29 17.32 2.46
C TYR A 15 14.60 15.97 2.29
N LYS A 16 14.90 14.99 3.16
CA LYS A 16 14.21 13.69 3.16
C LYS A 16 12.70 13.84 3.36
N ASN A 17 12.26 14.70 4.28
CA ASN A 17 10.84 14.91 4.52
C ASN A 17 10.09 15.49 3.31
N GLU A 18 10.76 16.28 2.47
CA GLU A 18 10.17 16.86 1.25
C GLU A 18 10.15 15.87 0.07
N THR A 19 11.22 15.09 -0.11
CA THR A 19 11.34 14.18 -1.27
C THR A 19 10.63 12.84 -1.08
N MET A 20 10.69 12.25 0.12
CA MET A 20 10.16 10.92 0.42
C MET A 20 8.66 10.76 0.13
N PRO A 21 7.76 11.70 0.45
CA PRO A 21 6.35 11.59 0.09
C PRO A 21 6.11 11.44 -1.42
N THR A 22 6.93 12.10 -2.24
CA THR A 22 6.81 12.02 -3.71
C THR A 22 7.29 10.66 -4.21
N GLU A 23 8.44 10.19 -3.72
CA GLU A 23 8.99 8.88 -4.07
C GLU A 23 8.04 7.73 -3.68
N VAL A 24 7.55 7.75 -2.44
CA VAL A 24 6.59 6.73 -1.94
C VAL A 24 5.28 6.75 -2.72
N SER A 25 4.83 7.91 -3.20
CA SER A 25 3.63 8.00 -4.03
C SER A 25 3.75 7.24 -5.35
N THR A 26 4.96 7.17 -5.93
CA THR A 26 5.24 6.46 -7.20
C THR A 26 5.24 4.93 -7.06
N VAL A 27 5.41 4.41 -5.85
CA VAL A 27 5.34 2.96 -5.55
C VAL A 27 3.95 2.39 -5.82
N PHE A 28 2.91 3.21 -5.70
CA PHE A 28 1.53 2.79 -5.81
C PHE A 28 0.88 3.20 -7.14
N PRO A 29 0.12 2.31 -7.81
CA PRO A 29 -0.26 0.98 -7.34
C PRO A 29 0.84 -0.07 -7.55
N ILE A 30 0.95 -1.03 -6.63
CA ILE A 30 1.84 -2.19 -6.74
C ILE A 30 1.28 -3.14 -7.80
N LYS A 31 2.08 -3.44 -8.82
CA LYS A 31 1.64 -4.14 -10.03
C LYS A 31 2.11 -5.58 -10.10
N THR A 32 3.27 -5.89 -9.53
CA THR A 32 3.91 -7.20 -9.66
C THR A 32 4.17 -7.86 -8.31
N VAL A 33 4.39 -9.17 -8.32
CA VAL A 33 4.69 -9.93 -7.09
C VAL A 33 6.08 -9.53 -6.58
N GLU A 34 6.99 -9.30 -7.50
CA GLU A 34 8.36 -8.88 -7.25
C GLU A 34 8.39 -7.49 -6.59
N GLU A 35 7.55 -6.55 -7.03
CA GLU A 35 7.39 -5.25 -6.36
C GLU A 35 6.83 -5.42 -4.94
N LEU A 36 5.86 -6.32 -4.75
CA LEU A 36 5.25 -6.58 -3.44
C LEU A 36 6.27 -7.16 -2.45
N GLU A 37 7.08 -8.12 -2.88
CA GLU A 37 8.18 -8.71 -2.10
C GLU A 37 9.27 -7.67 -1.79
N LYS A 38 9.74 -6.94 -2.81
CA LYS A 38 10.75 -5.90 -2.63
C LYS A 38 10.29 -4.84 -1.66
N LEU A 39 9.03 -4.42 -1.74
CA LEU A 39 8.48 -3.41 -0.87
C LEU A 39 8.37 -3.91 0.56
N ASN A 40 7.84 -5.11 0.77
CA ASN A 40 7.73 -5.67 2.11
C ASN A 40 9.10 -5.84 2.75
N ASN A 41 10.11 -6.29 2.01
CA ASN A 41 11.42 -6.58 2.57
C ASN A 41 12.31 -5.32 2.71
N GLY A 42 12.15 -4.34 1.82
CA GLY A 42 13.02 -3.16 1.70
C GLY A 42 12.63 -1.94 2.54
N ILE A 43 11.44 -1.91 3.14
CA ILE A 43 11.01 -0.77 3.98
C ILE A 43 11.75 -0.78 5.33
N SER A 44 12.38 0.35 5.66
CA SER A 44 12.93 0.60 6.99
C SER A 44 11.87 1.18 7.94
N GLU A 45 12.12 1.13 9.25
CA GLU A 45 11.20 1.69 10.25
C GLU A 45 11.02 3.20 10.10
N GLU A 46 12.08 3.91 9.67
CA GLU A 46 12.06 5.35 9.41
C GLU A 46 11.13 5.73 8.25
N ASP A 47 10.91 4.80 7.31
CA ASP A 47 10.10 5.06 6.12
C ASP A 47 8.59 4.87 6.39
N ILE A 48 8.22 4.08 7.40
CA ILE A 48 6.83 3.69 7.70
C ILE A 48 5.88 4.89 7.76
N PRO A 49 6.20 6.02 8.43
CA PRO A 49 5.32 7.18 8.49
C PRO A 49 4.98 7.75 7.11
N PHE A 50 5.92 7.73 6.16
CA PHE A 50 5.69 8.23 4.80
C PHE A 50 4.77 7.29 4.00
N TYR A 51 4.90 5.98 4.20
CA TYR A 51 3.97 4.99 3.62
C TYR A 51 2.57 5.13 4.19
N VAL A 52 2.44 5.26 5.51
CA VAL A 52 1.15 5.51 6.17
C VAL A 52 0.49 6.78 5.61
N ALA A 53 1.24 7.89 5.54
CA ALA A 53 0.72 9.16 5.02
C ALA A 53 0.28 9.06 3.56
N THR A 54 1.09 8.40 2.71
CA THR A 54 0.78 8.20 1.29
C THR A 54 -0.46 7.33 1.08
N VAL A 55 -0.56 6.22 1.81
CA VAL A 55 -1.72 5.33 1.75
C VAL A 55 -2.96 6.08 2.22
N LYS A 56 -2.88 6.80 3.34
CA LYS A 56 -3.97 7.62 3.88
C LYS A 56 -4.44 8.65 2.86
N MET A 57 -3.52 9.31 2.16
CA MET A 57 -3.85 10.24 1.07
C MET A 57 -4.60 9.53 -0.07
N LYS A 58 -4.12 8.37 -0.54
CA LYS A 58 -4.74 7.64 -1.65
C LYS A 58 -6.13 7.08 -1.30
N ILE A 59 -6.40 6.76 -0.03
CA ILE A 59 -7.68 6.20 0.43
C ILE A 59 -8.64 7.25 1.01
N LYS A 60 -8.22 8.50 1.22
CA LYS A 60 -9.00 9.56 1.91
C LYS A 60 -10.44 9.69 1.41
N ALA A 61 -10.63 9.72 0.09
CA ALA A 61 -11.95 9.87 -0.51
C ALA A 61 -12.67 8.53 -0.66
N GLY A 62 -13.36 8.06 0.40
CA GLY A 62 -14.21 6.86 0.34
C GLY A 62 -13.57 5.57 0.87
N GLY A 63 -12.42 5.68 1.52
CA GLY A 63 -11.79 4.61 2.30
C GLY A 63 -11.05 3.56 1.47
N LEU A 64 -10.50 2.56 2.18
CA LEU A 64 -9.69 1.48 1.61
C LEU A 64 -10.46 0.71 0.52
N ILE A 65 -11.69 0.30 0.81
CA ILE A 65 -12.49 -0.57 -0.08
C ILE A 65 -12.68 0.07 -1.45
N LYS A 66 -13.05 1.35 -1.51
CA LYS A 66 -13.33 2.04 -2.79
C LYS A 66 -12.05 2.38 -3.56
N ASN A 67 -10.96 2.64 -2.85
CA ASN A 67 -9.71 3.13 -3.45
C ASN A 67 -8.62 2.07 -3.54
N PHE A 68 -8.93 0.80 -3.27
CA PHE A 68 -7.93 -0.26 -3.21
C PHE A 68 -7.12 -0.40 -4.52
N SER A 69 -7.75 -0.16 -5.67
CA SER A 69 -7.08 -0.19 -6.98
C SER A 69 -6.02 0.91 -7.16
N LYS A 70 -6.00 1.92 -6.30
CA LYS A 70 -4.93 2.94 -6.26
C LYS A 70 -3.69 2.47 -5.50
N LEU A 71 -3.83 1.40 -4.71
CA LEU A 71 -2.76 0.81 -3.90
C LEU A 71 -2.25 -0.50 -4.50
N ILE A 72 -3.15 -1.37 -4.93
CA ILE A 72 -2.84 -2.71 -5.43
C ILE A 72 -3.50 -2.88 -6.80
N SER A 73 -2.75 -3.36 -7.79
CA SER A 73 -3.25 -3.57 -9.14
C SER A 73 -4.31 -4.68 -9.21
N GLU A 74 -5.08 -4.70 -10.30
CA GLU A 74 -6.06 -5.76 -10.56
C GLU A 74 -5.36 -7.14 -10.69
N ASP A 75 -4.17 -7.20 -11.29
CA ASP A 75 -3.40 -8.44 -11.44
C ASP A 75 -3.02 -9.06 -10.10
N ILE A 76 -2.54 -8.23 -9.16
CA ILE A 76 -2.24 -8.69 -7.80
C ILE A 76 -3.54 -9.07 -7.08
N CYS A 77 -4.61 -8.29 -7.25
CA CYS A 77 -5.90 -8.63 -6.68
C CYS A 77 -6.40 -10.00 -7.14
N LEU A 78 -6.17 -10.41 -8.40
CA LEU A 78 -6.59 -11.71 -8.90
C LEU A 78 -5.78 -12.86 -8.30
N LYS A 79 -4.46 -12.68 -8.14
CA LYS A 79 -3.52 -13.67 -7.60
C LYS A 79 -3.63 -13.86 -6.09
N TYR A 80 -3.98 -12.82 -5.34
CA TYR A 80 -3.98 -12.83 -3.88
C TYR A 80 -5.39 -12.79 -3.28
N ASN A 81 -5.52 -13.30 -2.06
CA ASN A 81 -6.54 -12.86 -1.12
C ASN A 81 -5.90 -12.75 0.27
N TYR A 82 -6.62 -12.23 1.26
CA TYR A 82 -6.01 -12.00 2.57
C TYR A 82 -5.45 -13.29 3.22
N ASN A 83 -6.18 -14.40 3.16
CA ASN A 83 -5.83 -15.65 3.86
C ASN A 83 -5.08 -16.70 3.01
N GLY A 84 -4.96 -16.53 1.69
CA GLY A 84 -4.40 -17.52 0.78
C GLY A 84 -5.33 -18.71 0.46
N THR A 85 -6.65 -18.49 0.41
CA THR A 85 -7.62 -19.58 0.15
C THR A 85 -7.98 -19.73 -1.33
N HIS A 86 -8.46 -20.92 -1.72
CA HIS A 86 -8.93 -21.23 -3.09
C HIS A 86 -7.87 -21.02 -4.18
N GLY A 87 -6.65 -21.53 -3.96
CA GLY A 87 -5.55 -21.43 -4.93
C GLY A 87 -4.97 -20.03 -5.10
N LYS A 88 -5.29 -19.09 -4.17
CA LYS A 88 -4.73 -17.74 -4.15
C LYS A 88 -3.62 -17.64 -3.11
N LEU A 89 -2.68 -16.75 -3.33
CA LEU A 89 -1.59 -16.50 -2.39
C LEU A 89 -2.06 -15.65 -1.20
N PRO A 90 -1.51 -15.86 0.01
CA PRO A 90 -1.89 -15.13 1.22
C PRO A 90 -1.26 -13.73 1.25
N PHE A 91 -2.08 -12.68 1.25
CA PHE A 91 -1.59 -11.30 1.42
C PHE A 91 -1.20 -10.99 2.87
N CYS A 92 -1.73 -11.72 3.85
CA CYS A 92 -1.38 -11.55 5.26
C CYS A 92 0.11 -11.82 5.56
N GLN A 93 0.84 -12.50 4.65
CA GLN A 93 2.28 -12.74 4.79
C GLN A 93 3.12 -11.46 4.73
N TYR A 94 2.60 -10.39 4.09
CA TYR A 94 3.30 -9.12 3.95
C TYR A 94 3.12 -8.24 5.18
N LEU A 95 3.74 -8.62 6.30
CA LEU A 95 3.52 -7.99 7.61
C LEU A 95 3.77 -6.48 7.61
N LYS A 96 4.86 -6.00 6.99
CA LYS A 96 5.17 -4.57 6.92
C LYS A 96 4.13 -3.81 6.09
N ILE A 97 3.71 -4.39 4.97
CA ILE A 97 2.65 -3.82 4.12
C ILE A 97 1.33 -3.72 4.86
N ASN A 98 0.92 -4.80 5.51
CA ASN A 98 -0.30 -4.81 6.31
C ASN A 98 -0.21 -3.80 7.45
N GLY A 99 0.94 -3.66 8.10
CA GLY A 99 1.17 -2.71 9.19
C GLY A 99 0.95 -1.25 8.78
N TYR A 100 1.54 -0.78 7.67
CA TYR A 100 1.31 0.60 7.25
C TYR A 100 -0.04 0.83 6.58
N PHE A 101 -0.67 -0.20 6.00
CA PHE A 101 -2.06 -0.12 5.54
C PHE A 101 -3.03 0.00 6.72
N GLU A 102 -2.84 -0.81 7.77
CA GLU A 102 -3.62 -0.76 9.00
C GLU A 102 -3.46 0.60 9.69
N GLY A 103 -2.23 1.08 9.85
CA GLY A 103 -1.96 2.41 10.41
C GLY A 103 -2.57 3.56 9.59
N ALA A 104 -2.67 3.41 8.27
CA ALA A 104 -3.31 4.41 7.42
C ALA A 104 -4.83 4.40 7.51
N VAL A 105 -5.44 3.23 7.74
CA VAL A 105 -6.88 3.07 7.91
C VAL A 105 -7.30 3.51 9.32
N GLY A 106 -6.54 3.15 10.35
CA GLY A 106 -6.84 3.48 11.75
C GLY A 106 -8.11 2.82 12.30
N ASP A 107 -8.47 1.64 11.80
CA ASP A 107 -9.68 0.89 12.19
C ASP A 107 -9.27 -0.52 12.63
N GLU A 108 -9.74 -0.94 13.81
CA GLU A 108 -9.51 -2.27 14.38
C GLU A 108 -10.06 -3.41 13.49
N ASN A 109 -11.00 -3.09 12.59
CA ASN A 109 -11.58 -4.02 11.62
C ASN A 109 -10.80 -4.08 10.30
N TYR A 110 -9.55 -3.63 10.26
CA TYR A 110 -8.69 -3.61 9.08
C TYR A 110 -8.75 -4.91 8.26
N THR A 111 -8.63 -6.07 8.92
CA THR A 111 -8.71 -7.40 8.28
C THR A 111 -10.02 -7.61 7.50
N SER A 112 -11.15 -7.15 8.03
CA SER A 112 -12.44 -7.23 7.32
C SER A 112 -12.46 -6.29 6.12
N LEU A 113 -11.97 -5.06 6.30
CA LEU A 113 -11.92 -4.05 5.24
C LEU A 113 -11.05 -4.48 4.07
N ILE A 114 -9.86 -5.06 4.32
CA ILE A 114 -8.99 -5.53 3.23
C ILE A 114 -9.59 -6.74 2.50
N LYS A 115 -10.24 -7.68 3.22
CA LYS A 115 -10.98 -8.78 2.58
C LYS A 115 -12.07 -8.27 1.65
N GLN A 116 -12.83 -7.27 2.09
CA GLN A 116 -13.85 -6.61 1.27
C GLN A 116 -13.25 -5.86 0.08
N ALA A 117 -12.11 -5.21 0.27
CA ALA A 117 -11.37 -4.50 -0.78
C ALA A 117 -10.94 -5.45 -1.91
N PHE A 118 -10.32 -6.60 -1.57
CA PHE A 118 -9.98 -7.65 -2.54
C PHE A 118 -11.21 -8.19 -3.27
N LYS A 119 -12.32 -8.45 -2.54
CA LYS A 119 -13.57 -8.92 -3.15
C LYS A 119 -14.11 -7.91 -4.16
N ARG A 120 -14.16 -6.64 -3.79
CA ARG A 120 -14.63 -5.56 -4.66
C ARG A 120 -13.75 -5.41 -5.90
N ALA A 121 -12.43 -5.43 -5.75
CA ALA A 121 -11.50 -5.33 -6.88
C ALA A 121 -11.71 -6.44 -7.90
N LYS A 122 -11.84 -7.70 -7.44
CA LYS A 122 -12.16 -8.86 -8.29
C LYS A 122 -13.50 -8.71 -9.00
N ASN A 123 -14.54 -8.31 -8.26
CA ASN A 123 -15.87 -8.11 -8.84
C ASN A 123 -15.87 -7.05 -9.94
N ASN A 124 -15.13 -5.95 -9.74
CA ASN A 124 -14.97 -4.91 -10.75
C ASN A 124 -14.27 -5.44 -12.00
N PHE A 125 -13.19 -6.20 -11.83
CA PHE A 125 -12.49 -6.83 -12.94
C PHE A 125 -13.42 -7.76 -13.74
N PHE A 126 -14.09 -8.71 -13.10
CA PHE A 126 -14.98 -9.65 -13.78
C PHE A 126 -16.18 -8.96 -14.43
N LYS A 127 -16.71 -7.89 -13.83
CA LYS A 127 -17.77 -7.08 -14.44
C LYS A 127 -17.27 -6.40 -15.72
N LYS A 128 -16.07 -5.80 -15.71
CA LYS A 128 -15.45 -5.22 -16.92
C LYS A 128 -15.26 -6.28 -18.00
N GLU A 129 -14.71 -7.44 -17.65
CA GLU A 129 -14.50 -8.54 -18.60
C GLU A 129 -15.81 -9.07 -19.19
N CYS A 130 -16.86 -9.19 -18.39
CA CYS A 130 -18.19 -9.58 -18.89
C CYS A 130 -18.74 -8.56 -19.89
N LEU A 131 -18.58 -7.26 -19.62
CA LEU A 131 -19.05 -6.20 -20.51
C LEU A 131 -18.26 -6.13 -21.82
N LYS A 132 -16.97 -6.48 -21.83
CA LYS A 132 -16.15 -6.56 -23.05
C LYS A 132 -16.56 -7.70 -23.99
N ARG A 133 -17.21 -8.73 -23.45
CA ARG A 133 -17.65 -9.92 -24.20
C ARG A 133 -19.06 -9.77 -24.77
N LYS A 134 -19.74 -8.67 -24.49
CA LYS A 134 -21.04 -8.31 -25.08
C LYS A 134 -20.83 -7.42 -26.28
#